data_AF-A0AAN6S025-F1
#
_entry.id   AF-A0AAN6S025-F1
#
_cell.length_a   1.000
_cell.length_b   1.000
_cell.length_c   1.000
_cell.angle_alpha   90.00
_cell.angle_beta   90.00
_cell.angle_gamma   90.00
#
_symmetry.space_group_name_H-M   'P 1'
#
loop_
_entity.id
_entity.type
_entity.pdbx_description
1 polymer ?
#
loop_
_entity_poly.entity_id
_entity_poly.type
_entity_poly.pdbx_seq_one_letter_code
_entity_poly.pdbx_strand_id
1 'polypeptide(L)'
;MVIALTALANPVDINRRQLSGCAAIVCPTDKKCQVASGNVLCVPTKGQICGSTVCAAGLSCCNASCGICTKPGMMCTQQACVQPIGETCGSTTCPAYQECCNSSGGICTPPGGMCTQQFCGT
;
A
#
# COMPACT_ATOMS: atom_id res chain seq x y z
N MET A 1 -70.29 21.84 15.07
CA MET A 1 -68.90 22.20 14.74
C MET A 1 -68.05 20.97 15.00
N VAL A 2 -67.58 20.30 13.96
CA VAL A 2 -66.68 19.14 14.06
C VAL A 2 -65.63 19.31 12.98
N ILE A 3 -64.37 19.26 13.39
CA ILE A 3 -63.18 19.52 12.58
C ILE A 3 -62.81 18.23 11.84
N ALA A 4 -62.53 18.31 10.53
CA ALA A 4 -61.81 17.26 9.82
C ALA A 4 -60.69 17.90 9.00
N LEU A 5 -59.49 17.91 9.59
CA LEU A 5 -58.23 18.21 8.91
C LEU A 5 -57.87 17.02 8.01
N THR A 6 -58.15 17.09 6.72
CA THR A 6 -57.62 16.13 5.75
C THR A 6 -56.32 16.69 5.18
N ALA A 7 -55.22 16.48 5.90
CA ALA A 7 -53.89 16.63 5.34
C ALA A 7 -53.70 15.54 4.27
N LEU A 8 -53.77 15.93 3.00
CA LEU A 8 -53.31 15.09 1.90
C LEU A 8 -51.78 15.04 1.97
N ALA A 9 -51.25 14.09 2.73
CA ALA A 9 -49.86 13.70 2.60
C ALA A 9 -49.71 13.08 1.19
N ASN A 10 -49.06 13.82 0.29
CA ASN A 10 -48.58 13.23 -0.96
C ASN A 10 -47.75 11.98 -0.61
N PRO A 11 -47.88 10.86 -1.36
CA PRO A 11 -47.01 9.73 -1.12
C PRO A 11 -45.57 10.21 -1.28
N VAL A 12 -44.79 10.13 -0.20
CA VAL A 12 -43.33 10.11 -0.30
C VAL A 12 -43.03 9.00 -1.30
N ASP A 13 -42.44 9.38 -2.41
CA ASP A 13 -41.99 8.45 -3.44
C ASP A 13 -40.91 7.53 -2.81
N ILE A 14 -41.32 6.37 -2.30
CA ILE A 14 -40.46 5.39 -1.60
C ILE A 14 -39.55 4.66 -2.61
N ASN A 15 -39.20 5.28 -3.75
CA ASN A 15 -38.47 4.58 -4.80
C ASN A 15 -37.64 5.44 -5.76
N ARG A 16 -36.73 6.30 -5.27
CA ARG A 16 -35.46 6.59 -6.00
C ARG A 16 -34.35 7.34 -5.24
N ARG A 17 -34.04 6.95 -4.00
CA ARG A 17 -32.68 7.17 -3.47
C ARG A 17 -32.05 5.83 -3.15
N GLN A 18 -31.76 5.08 -4.21
CA GLN A 18 -30.66 4.14 -4.16
C GLN A 18 -29.42 4.98 -3.83
N LEU A 19 -29.04 5.05 -2.54
CA LEU A 19 -27.78 5.64 -2.13
C LEU A 19 -26.69 4.75 -2.73
N SER A 20 -26.38 4.98 -4.00
CA SER A 20 -25.41 4.20 -4.75
C SER A 20 -24.01 4.70 -4.38
N GLY A 21 -23.19 3.81 -3.86
CA GLY A 21 -21.78 4.10 -3.66
C GLY A 21 -21.51 5.06 -2.49
N CYS A 22 -20.82 6.17 -2.78
CA CYS A 22 -20.26 7.08 -1.78
C CYS A 22 -21.21 8.16 -1.24
N ALA A 23 -22.50 8.11 -1.58
CA ALA A 23 -23.44 9.23 -1.36
C ALA A 23 -23.65 9.63 0.11
N ALA A 24 -23.46 8.73 1.08
CA ALA A 24 -23.55 9.04 2.51
C ALA A 24 -22.38 8.49 3.33
N ILE A 25 -21.28 8.12 2.67
CA ILE A 25 -20.10 7.58 3.37
C ILE A 25 -19.17 8.72 3.75
N VAL A 26 -18.97 8.87 5.06
CA VAL A 26 -17.97 9.76 5.63
C VAL A 26 -16.72 8.93 5.94
N CYS A 27 -15.61 9.26 5.29
CA CYS A 27 -14.33 8.63 5.56
C CYS A 27 -13.54 9.37 6.64
N PRO A 28 -12.62 8.69 7.36
CA PRO A 28 -11.66 9.34 8.24
C PRO A 28 -10.80 10.37 7.50
N THR A 29 -10.16 11.25 8.25
CA THR A 29 -9.20 12.23 7.72
C THR A 29 -8.15 11.57 6.83
N ASP A 30 -7.75 12.28 5.77
CA ASP A 30 -6.84 11.81 4.72
C ASP A 30 -7.31 10.58 3.92
N LYS A 31 -8.60 10.21 4.01
CA LYS A 31 -9.21 9.21 3.13
C LYS A 31 -10.36 9.80 2.33
N LYS A 32 -10.53 9.30 1.10
CA LYS A 32 -11.68 9.62 0.26
C LYS A 32 -12.51 8.37 0.02
N CYS A 33 -13.81 8.56 -0.14
CA CYS A 33 -14.67 7.46 -0.54
C CYS A 33 -14.45 7.12 -2.01
N GLN A 34 -14.31 5.84 -2.31
CA GLN A 34 -14.21 5.31 -3.67
C GLN A 34 -14.97 3.99 -3.78
N VAL A 35 -15.73 3.82 -4.87
CA VAL A 35 -16.35 2.54 -5.19
C VAL A 35 -15.34 1.69 -5.97
N ALA A 36 -15.08 0.47 -5.52
CA ALA A 36 -14.23 -0.49 -6.20
C ALA A 36 -14.88 -1.88 -6.17
N SER A 37 -15.03 -2.50 -7.35
CA SER A 37 -15.67 -3.81 -7.50
C SER A 37 -17.05 -3.92 -6.82
N GLY A 38 -17.85 -2.85 -6.92
CA GLY A 38 -19.17 -2.77 -6.28
C GLY A 38 -19.17 -2.47 -4.78
N ASN A 39 -18.00 -2.47 -4.13
CA ASN A 39 -17.85 -2.16 -2.72
C ASN A 39 -17.47 -0.71 -2.50
N VAL A 40 -17.95 -0.12 -1.41
CA VAL A 40 -17.61 1.25 -1.00
C VAL A 40 -16.44 1.21 -0.03
N LEU A 41 -15.33 1.84 -0.38
CA LEU A 41 -14.09 1.78 0.36
C LEU A 41 -13.54 3.19 0.63
N CYS A 42 -13.02 3.39 1.85
CA CYS A 42 -12.27 4.60 2.19
C CYS A 42 -10.79 4.38 1.86
N VAL A 43 -10.32 5.06 0.82
CA VAL A 43 -8.96 4.89 0.27
C VAL A 43 -8.08 6.09 0.65
N PRO A 44 -6.77 5.90 0.84
CA PRO A 44 -5.85 7.00 1.17
C PRO A 44 -5.84 8.07 0.08
N THR A 45 -5.84 9.35 0.49
CA THR A 45 -5.73 10.50 -0.43
C THR A 45 -4.29 10.87 -0.76
N LYS A 46 -3.35 10.41 0.08
CA LYS A 46 -1.90 10.62 -0.06
C LYS A 46 -1.20 9.28 -0.06
N GLY A 47 0.10 9.31 -0.38
CA GLY A 47 0.91 8.12 -0.24
C GLY A 47 1.06 7.68 1.23
N GLN A 48 1.22 6.38 1.44
CA GLN A 48 1.42 5.80 2.78
C GLN A 48 2.59 4.82 2.78
N ILE A 49 3.29 4.73 3.90
CA ILE A 49 4.42 3.82 4.07
C ILE A 49 3.91 2.37 4.10
N CYS A 50 4.60 1.48 3.40
CA CYS A 50 4.36 0.06 3.38
C CYS A 50 5.70 -0.69 3.35
N GLY A 51 6.22 -1.05 4.52
CA GLY A 51 7.57 -1.62 4.60
C GLY A 51 8.63 -0.68 4.05
N SER A 52 9.41 -1.16 3.08
CA SER A 52 10.46 -0.38 2.39
C SER A 52 9.95 0.47 1.23
N THR A 53 8.64 0.45 0.91
CA THR A 53 8.05 1.26 -0.15
C THR A 53 7.05 2.29 0.38
N VAL A 54 6.68 3.25 -0.46
CA VAL A 54 5.55 4.16 -0.23
C VAL A 54 4.50 3.90 -1.30
N CYS A 55 3.32 3.45 -0.88
CA CYS A 55 2.19 3.26 -1.79
C CYS A 55 1.70 4.62 -2.28
N ALA A 56 1.41 4.75 -3.58
CA ALA A 56 0.82 5.97 -4.12
C ALA A 56 -0.60 6.22 -3.58
N ALA A 57 -1.10 7.45 -3.74
CA ALA A 57 -2.46 7.81 -3.37
C ALA A 57 -3.49 6.87 -4.01
N GLY A 58 -4.52 6.48 -3.26
CA GLY A 58 -5.56 5.55 -3.69
C GLY A 58 -5.17 4.06 -3.58
N LEU A 59 -3.92 3.71 -3.27
CA LEU A 59 -3.49 2.34 -3.00
C LEU A 59 -3.44 2.05 -1.50
N SER A 60 -3.74 0.81 -1.14
CA SER A 60 -3.62 0.33 0.24
C SER A 60 -2.33 -0.46 0.43
N CYS A 61 -1.63 -0.24 1.55
CA CYS A 61 -0.57 -1.16 1.97
C CYS A 61 -1.20 -2.53 2.22
N CYS A 62 -0.77 -3.51 1.45
CA CYS A 62 -1.34 -4.84 1.51
C CYS A 62 -0.46 -5.74 2.37
N ASN A 63 0.84 -5.81 2.04
CA ASN A 63 1.81 -6.57 2.80
C ASN A 63 3.04 -5.72 3.08
N ALA A 64 3.17 -5.26 4.32
CA ALA A 64 4.28 -4.42 4.76
C ALA A 64 5.62 -5.17 4.79
N SER A 65 5.64 -6.49 5.02
CA SER A 65 6.88 -7.28 4.99
C SER A 65 7.51 -7.26 3.61
N CYS A 66 6.67 -7.23 2.57
CA CYS A 66 7.07 -7.27 1.17
C CYS A 66 7.00 -5.91 0.46
N GLY A 67 6.55 -4.85 1.14
CA GLY A 67 6.25 -3.58 0.51
C GLY A 67 5.25 -3.67 -0.66
N ILE A 68 4.24 -4.54 -0.54
CA ILE A 68 3.24 -4.73 -1.60
C ILE A 68 2.08 -3.76 -1.39
N CYS A 69 1.88 -2.90 -2.38
CA CYS A 69 0.73 -2.01 -2.50
C CYS A 69 -0.32 -2.64 -3.41
N THR A 70 -1.59 -2.54 -3.04
CA THR A 70 -2.69 -3.08 -3.85
C THR A 70 -3.78 -2.07 -4.11
N LYS A 71 -4.56 -2.33 -5.16
CA LYS A 71 -5.76 -1.55 -5.47
C LYS A 71 -6.86 -1.83 -4.44
N PRO A 72 -7.74 -0.85 -4.18
CA PRO A 72 -8.89 -1.05 -3.29
C PRO A 72 -9.74 -2.25 -3.75
N GLY A 73 -10.16 -3.08 -2.79
CA GLY A 73 -11.02 -4.23 -3.04
C GLY A 73 -10.29 -5.49 -3.54
N MET A 74 -8.97 -5.43 -3.70
CA MET A 74 -8.15 -6.59 -4.02
C MET A 74 -7.70 -7.31 -2.74
N MET A 75 -7.51 -8.62 -2.84
CA MET A 75 -6.90 -9.43 -1.79
C MET A 75 -5.38 -9.55 -2.01
N CYS A 76 -4.62 -9.78 -0.95
CA CYS A 76 -3.23 -10.22 -1.04
C CYS A 76 -2.88 -11.21 0.08
N THR A 77 -1.75 -11.87 -0.08
CA THR A 77 -1.20 -12.80 0.90
C THR A 77 -0.29 -12.07 1.90
N GLN A 78 -0.45 -12.40 3.18
CA GLN A 78 0.41 -11.93 4.27
C GLN A 78 1.62 -12.85 4.47
N GLN A 79 2.34 -13.10 3.38
CA GLN A 79 3.58 -13.87 3.44
C GLN A 79 4.73 -13.01 3.98
N ALA A 80 5.63 -13.63 4.73
CA ALA A 80 6.90 -12.99 5.08
C ALA A 80 7.77 -12.94 3.83
N CYS A 81 8.26 -11.76 3.47
CA CYS A 81 9.32 -11.66 2.48
C CYS A 81 10.65 -11.94 3.15
N VAL A 82 11.31 -13.00 2.70
CA VAL A 82 12.73 -13.19 2.96
C VAL A 82 13.46 -12.16 2.10
N GLN A 83 13.84 -11.04 2.70
CA GLN A 83 14.85 -10.16 2.13
C GLN A 83 16.09 -11.05 1.96
N PRO A 84 16.66 -11.23 0.76
CA PRO A 84 17.81 -12.09 0.63
C PRO A 84 18.91 -11.50 1.53
N ILE A 85 19.46 -12.34 2.40
CA ILE A 85 20.46 -11.89 3.35
C ILE A 85 21.70 -11.58 2.52
N GLY A 86 22.15 -10.34 2.61
CA GLY A 86 23.41 -9.93 2.05
C GLY A 86 24.56 -10.84 2.46
N GLU A 87 25.52 -11.09 1.58
CA GLU A 87 26.74 -11.79 1.98
C GLU A 87 27.68 -10.86 2.77
N THR A 88 28.42 -11.44 3.71
CA THR A 88 29.43 -10.69 4.45
C THR A 88 30.67 -10.50 3.59
N CYS A 89 31.07 -9.25 3.39
CA CYS A 89 32.25 -8.83 2.65
C CYS A 89 33.17 -8.02 3.58
N GLY A 90 34.15 -8.68 4.19
CA GLY A 90 34.99 -8.05 5.20
C GLY A 90 34.19 -7.57 6.41
N SER A 91 34.26 -6.26 6.69
CA SER A 91 33.48 -5.59 7.75
C SER A 91 32.10 -5.11 7.32
N THR A 92 31.72 -5.30 6.05
CA THR A 92 30.46 -4.82 5.47
C THR A 92 29.56 -6.00 5.09
N THR A 93 28.24 -5.85 5.15
CA THR A 93 27.30 -6.80 4.54
C THR A 93 26.81 -6.22 3.22
N CYS A 94 27.07 -6.92 2.11
CA CYS A 94 26.64 -6.47 0.79
C CYS A 94 25.12 -6.53 0.67
N PRO A 95 24.46 -5.61 -0.06
CA PRO A 95 23.06 -5.77 -0.38
C PRO A 95 22.80 -7.12 -1.05
N ALA A 96 21.60 -7.64 -0.85
CA ALA A 96 21.12 -8.93 -1.36
C ALA A 96 21.33 -9.19 -2.88
N TYR A 97 21.50 -8.12 -3.65
CA TYR A 97 21.62 -8.10 -5.11
C TYR A 97 23.03 -7.69 -5.57
N GLN A 98 24.00 -7.71 -4.67
CA GLN A 98 25.42 -7.46 -4.95
C GLN A 98 26.25 -8.64 -4.47
N GLU A 99 27.39 -8.84 -5.12
CA GLU A 99 28.40 -9.82 -4.73
C GLU A 99 29.58 -9.13 -4.05
N CYS A 100 30.25 -9.84 -3.14
CA CYS A 100 31.47 -9.36 -2.50
C CYS A 100 32.58 -9.29 -3.55
N CYS A 101 32.92 -8.06 -3.96
CA CYS A 101 34.05 -7.84 -4.84
C CYS A 101 35.35 -8.00 -4.04
N ASN A 102 35.58 -7.15 -3.05
CA ASN A 102 36.83 -7.13 -2.30
C ASN A 102 36.58 -7.20 -0.79
N SER A 103 36.83 -8.38 -0.22
CA SER A 103 36.63 -8.62 1.22
C SER A 103 37.59 -7.83 2.10
N SER A 104 38.80 -7.47 1.64
CA SER A 104 39.72 -6.64 2.43
C SER A 104 39.22 -5.21 2.58
N GLY A 105 38.58 -4.66 1.53
CA GLY A 105 38.02 -3.30 1.54
C GLY A 105 36.52 -3.22 1.87
N GLY A 106 35.85 -4.36 2.05
CA GLY A 106 34.39 -4.42 2.19
C GLY A 106 33.64 -3.86 0.98
N ILE A 107 34.16 -4.07 -0.23
CA ILE A 107 33.61 -3.52 -1.48
C ILE A 107 32.65 -4.51 -2.11
N CYS A 108 31.43 -4.06 -2.37
CA CYS A 108 30.37 -4.82 -3.02
C CYS A 108 30.19 -4.34 -4.47
N THR A 109 29.90 -5.25 -5.40
CA THR A 109 29.68 -4.95 -6.82
C THR A 109 28.39 -5.61 -7.32
N PRO A 110 27.74 -5.09 -8.37
CA PRO A 110 26.70 -5.84 -9.07
C PRO A 110 27.25 -7.17 -9.63
N PRO A 111 26.41 -8.22 -9.75
CA PRO A 111 26.80 -9.48 -10.37
C PRO A 111 27.43 -9.31 -11.75
N GLY A 112 28.62 -9.85 -11.94
CA GLY A 112 29.39 -9.73 -13.19
C GLY A 112 30.02 -8.36 -13.41
N GLY A 113 30.00 -7.48 -12.41
CA GLY A 113 30.71 -6.21 -12.42
C GLY A 113 32.22 -6.42 -12.42
N MET A 114 32.97 -5.42 -12.91
CA MET A 114 34.43 -5.47 -12.84
C MET A 114 34.89 -5.40 -11.39
N CYS A 115 35.80 -6.29 -11.03
CA CYS A 115 36.31 -6.37 -9.68
C CYS A 115 37.83 -6.40 -9.66
N THR A 116 38.42 -5.70 -8.68
CA THR A 116 39.86 -5.75 -8.43
C THR A 116 40.12 -6.19 -6.99
N GLN A 117 40.81 -7.33 -6.84
CA GLN A 117 41.26 -7.81 -5.55
C GLN A 117 42.48 -7.01 -5.09
N GLN A 118 42.25 -6.09 -4.16
CA GLN A 118 43.28 -5.28 -3.54
C GLN A 118 43.33 -5.58 -2.05
N PHE A 119 44.51 -5.80 -1.50
CA PHE A 119 44.66 -5.91 -0.05
C PHE A 119 44.57 -4.52 0.58
N CYS A 120 43.43 -4.22 1.19
CA CYS A 120 43.28 -3.07 2.08
C CYS A 120 43.73 -3.50 3.48
N GLY A 121 45.01 -3.28 3.81
CA GLY A 121 45.55 -3.48 5.15
C GLY A 121 45.47 -2.20 5.96
N THR A 122 45.15 -2.31 7.25
CA THR A 122 45.38 -1.26 8.25
C THR A 122 46.86 -1.13 8.56
#